data_AF-H5U318-F1
#
_entry.id   AF-H5U318-F1
#
_cell.length_a   1.000
_cell.length_b   1.000
_cell.length_c   1.000
_cell.angle_alpha   90.00
_cell.angle_beta   90.00
_cell.angle_gamma   90.00
#
_symmetry.space_group_name_H-M   'P 1'
#
loop_
_entity.id
_entity.type
_entity.pdbx_description
1 polymer ?
#
loop_
_entity_poly.entity_id
_entity_poly.type
_entity_poly.pdbx_seq_one_letter_code
_entity_poly.pdbx_strand_id
1 'polypeptide(L)'
;MVMADRPEVETASKPVAALTMVGLGESLLNGLARVPFSKPWKGPAGLLDNVGQSVTRNTIRAFMGYSMGLPIEEFRSMEKALDDICNVVLPPVIELAGKVEITEDEINGVAGIWCRAKASTDAYVDDDDAKESIGATVLYLHGGGYIGTTPIMYSAFAAALVRITGFEIFIPDYRMAPEFPFPAGVLDAADVYQGLLDRGLGADHLMVAGDSGGGGLATSLISYLHNKDMPRPAALALFSPEIDLDLDNASVTENAKYDILPWSIPVTPYLHGVQPNDVRVSIVYANPSPDWFPPTFVCWGEDEMFRDGIRDFVGKLEANGVGVYGYEGRGMFHVFPILMPWAEASKDVLRDLRTRIARNIKPDPQAKPTH
;
A
#
# COMPACT_ATOMS: atom_id res chain seq x y z
N MET A 1 7.31 -6.34 -13.76
CA MET A 1 7.36 -7.70 -13.18
C MET A 1 6.09 -7.90 -12.38
N VAL A 2 5.44 -9.05 -12.58
CA VAL A 2 4.14 -9.40 -12.01
C VAL A 2 4.15 -10.88 -11.60
N MET A 3 3.38 -11.25 -10.59
CA MET A 3 3.20 -12.64 -10.14
C MET A 3 3.02 -13.65 -11.28
N ALA A 4 2.21 -13.30 -12.28
CA ALA A 4 1.91 -14.12 -13.46
C ALA A 4 3.12 -14.45 -14.37
N ASP A 5 4.27 -13.79 -14.18
CA ASP A 5 5.50 -14.09 -14.92
C ASP A 5 6.37 -15.15 -14.22
N ARG A 6 6.04 -15.53 -12.98
CA ARG A 6 6.80 -16.53 -12.21
C ARG A 6 6.56 -17.93 -12.77
N PRO A 7 7.60 -18.77 -12.92
CA PRO A 7 7.47 -20.12 -13.49
C PRO A 7 6.45 -21.04 -12.80
N GLU A 8 6.23 -20.84 -11.50
CA GLU A 8 5.34 -21.63 -10.66
C GLU A 8 3.89 -21.16 -10.69
N VAL A 9 3.61 -20.00 -11.31
CA VAL A 9 2.28 -19.38 -11.33
C VAL A 9 1.56 -19.73 -12.62
N GLU A 10 0.44 -20.44 -12.48
CA GLU A 10 -0.40 -20.80 -13.62
C GLU A 10 -1.25 -19.61 -14.08
N THR A 11 -1.40 -19.48 -15.41
CA THR A 11 -2.21 -18.44 -16.04
C THR A 11 -3.24 -19.07 -16.97
N ALA A 12 -4.41 -18.45 -17.06
CA ALA A 12 -5.46 -18.91 -17.95
C ALA A 12 -5.02 -18.79 -19.43
N SER A 13 -5.57 -19.66 -20.28
CA SER A 13 -5.33 -19.58 -21.73
C SER A 13 -5.74 -18.21 -22.30
N LYS A 14 -5.09 -17.77 -23.39
CA LYS A 14 -5.36 -16.45 -24.01
C LYS A 14 -6.85 -16.17 -24.30
N PRO A 15 -7.66 -17.10 -24.82
CA PRO A 15 -9.09 -16.86 -25.04
C PRO A 15 -9.86 -16.64 -23.73
N VAL A 16 -9.53 -17.40 -22.68
CA VAL A 16 -10.15 -17.25 -21.36
C VAL A 16 -9.76 -15.89 -20.77
N ALA A 17 -8.47 -15.55 -20.76
CA ALA A 17 -7.99 -14.25 -20.31
C ALA A 17 -8.67 -13.06 -21.02
N ALA A 18 -8.89 -13.17 -22.33
CA ALA A 18 -9.61 -12.15 -23.09
C ALA A 18 -11.08 -12.01 -22.64
N LEU A 19 -11.77 -13.14 -22.39
CA LEU A 19 -13.13 -13.13 -21.84
C LEU A 19 -13.17 -12.55 -20.42
N THR A 20 -12.16 -12.86 -19.60
CA THR A 20 -12.00 -12.26 -18.26
C THR A 20 -11.90 -10.74 -18.35
N MET A 21 -11.10 -10.20 -19.28
CA MET A 21 -11.01 -8.75 -19.47
C MET A 21 -12.31 -8.10 -19.98
N VAL A 22 -13.09 -8.81 -20.82
CA VAL A 22 -14.42 -8.35 -21.24
C VAL A 22 -15.37 -8.30 -20.04
N GLY A 23 -15.40 -9.35 -19.22
CA GLY A 23 -16.23 -9.42 -18.01
C GLY A 23 -15.87 -8.34 -16.99
N LEU A 24 -14.57 -8.01 -16.87
CA LEU A 24 -14.12 -6.88 -16.07
C LEU A 24 -14.70 -5.56 -16.62
N GLY A 25 -14.60 -5.33 -17.94
CA GLY A 25 -15.17 -4.14 -18.59
C GLY A 25 -16.68 -3.99 -18.34
N GLU A 26 -17.45 -5.08 -18.48
CA GLU A 26 -18.88 -5.09 -18.18
C GLU A 26 -19.17 -4.78 -16.71
N SER A 27 -18.38 -5.34 -15.79
CA SER A 27 -18.52 -5.08 -14.35
C SER A 27 -18.26 -3.61 -14.01
N LEU A 28 -17.20 -3.01 -14.58
CA LEU A 28 -16.88 -1.59 -14.40
C LEU A 28 -17.99 -0.69 -14.96
N LEU A 29 -18.51 -0.99 -16.16
CA LEU A 29 -19.64 -0.27 -16.75
C LEU A 29 -20.89 -0.32 -15.86
N ASN A 30 -21.20 -1.50 -15.32
CA ASN A 30 -22.30 -1.66 -14.36
C ASN A 30 -22.07 -0.88 -13.06
N GLY A 31 -20.83 -0.81 -12.57
CA GLY A 31 -20.44 0.02 -11.43
C GLY A 31 -20.74 1.50 -11.68
N LEU A 32 -20.29 2.03 -12.81
CA LEU A 32 -20.53 3.41 -13.22
C LEU A 32 -22.03 3.71 -13.39
N ALA A 33 -22.81 2.79 -13.97
CA ALA A 33 -24.25 2.95 -14.14
C ALA A 33 -25.03 3.05 -12.81
N ARG A 34 -24.46 2.55 -11.70
CA ARG A 34 -25.08 2.64 -10.36
C ARG A 34 -24.85 3.99 -9.68
N VAL A 35 -23.87 4.78 -10.13
CA VAL A 35 -23.48 6.04 -9.47
C VAL A 35 -24.67 6.97 -9.25
N PRO A 36 -25.55 7.28 -10.24
CA PRO A 36 -26.69 8.19 -10.03
C PRO A 36 -27.67 7.71 -8.95
N PHE A 37 -27.76 6.39 -8.72
CA PHE A 37 -28.67 5.77 -7.77
C PHE A 37 -28.09 5.62 -6.36
N SER A 38 -26.79 5.94 -6.19
CA SER A 38 -26.07 5.86 -4.90
C SER A 38 -26.10 7.16 -4.08
N LYS A 39 -26.96 8.12 -4.44
CA LYS A 39 -27.05 9.47 -3.84
C LYS A 39 -25.70 10.22 -3.87
N PRO A 40 -25.03 10.35 -5.04
CA PRO A 40 -23.67 10.89 -5.16
C PRO A 40 -23.53 12.36 -4.77
N TRP A 41 -24.65 13.07 -4.57
CA TRP A 41 -24.67 14.46 -4.11
C TRP A 41 -24.68 14.61 -2.58
N LYS A 42 -24.75 13.51 -1.81
CA LYS A 42 -24.72 13.52 -0.34
C LYS A 42 -23.37 13.05 0.17
N GLY A 43 -22.77 13.84 1.06
CA GLY A 43 -21.51 13.50 1.73
C GLY A 43 -20.98 14.68 2.54
N PRO A 44 -19.88 14.48 3.28
CA PRO A 44 -19.27 15.53 4.09
C PRO A 44 -18.50 16.56 3.27
N ALA A 45 -18.22 16.30 1.98
CA ALA A 45 -17.44 17.17 1.10
C ALA A 45 -18.32 18.00 0.14
N GLY A 46 -17.69 18.75 -0.77
CA GLY A 46 -18.38 19.52 -1.80
C GLY A 46 -19.09 18.63 -2.83
N LEU A 47 -20.03 19.20 -3.61
CA LEU A 47 -20.82 18.44 -4.59
C LEU A 47 -19.94 17.65 -5.58
N LEU A 48 -18.91 18.27 -6.14
CA LEU A 48 -18.01 17.61 -7.09
C LEU A 48 -17.20 16.49 -6.43
N ASP A 49 -16.72 16.72 -5.20
CA ASP A 49 -15.96 15.72 -4.45
C ASP A 49 -16.81 14.53 -4.07
N ASN A 50 -18.06 14.76 -3.63
CA ASN A 50 -19.00 13.68 -3.32
C ASN A 50 -19.32 12.83 -4.57
N VAL A 51 -19.46 13.48 -5.73
CA VAL A 51 -19.66 12.77 -7.01
C VAL A 51 -18.41 11.96 -7.36
N GLY A 52 -17.22 12.55 -7.30
CA GLY A 52 -15.96 11.87 -7.56
C GLY A 52 -15.76 10.67 -6.63
N GLN A 53 -16.04 10.85 -5.34
CA GLN A 53 -15.97 9.80 -4.33
C GLN A 53 -16.93 8.66 -4.65
N SER A 54 -18.17 8.98 -5.04
CA SER A 54 -19.15 7.95 -5.38
C SER A 54 -18.80 7.22 -6.67
N VAL A 55 -18.23 7.90 -7.67
CA VAL A 55 -17.70 7.26 -8.88
C VAL A 55 -16.57 6.30 -8.51
N THR A 56 -15.55 6.77 -7.80
CA THR A 56 -14.42 5.93 -7.38
C THR A 56 -14.92 4.72 -6.58
N ARG A 57 -15.78 4.93 -5.59
CA ARG A 57 -16.31 3.85 -4.76
C ARG A 57 -17.01 2.77 -5.58
N ASN A 58 -17.93 3.15 -6.48
CA ASN A 58 -18.68 2.16 -7.26
C ASN A 58 -17.79 1.43 -8.29
N THR A 59 -16.83 2.13 -8.90
CA THR A 59 -15.88 1.54 -9.83
C THR A 59 -14.98 0.52 -9.13
N ILE A 60 -14.40 0.88 -7.99
CA ILE A 60 -13.51 -0.01 -7.24
C ILE A 60 -14.27 -1.19 -6.63
N ARG A 61 -15.50 -0.97 -6.12
CA ARG A 61 -16.34 -2.06 -5.64
C ARG A 61 -16.70 -3.04 -6.75
N ALA A 62 -16.96 -2.57 -7.96
CA ALA A 62 -17.22 -3.42 -9.11
C ALA A 62 -15.98 -4.20 -9.54
N PHE A 63 -14.82 -3.54 -9.56
CA PHE A 63 -13.53 -4.19 -9.80
C PHE A 63 -13.28 -5.31 -8.79
N MET A 64 -13.28 -5.01 -7.49
CA MET A 64 -13.01 -5.99 -6.43
C MET A 64 -14.02 -7.14 -6.45
N GLY A 65 -15.31 -6.83 -6.60
CA GLY A 65 -16.35 -7.86 -6.64
C GLY A 65 -16.21 -8.82 -7.82
N TYR A 66 -15.79 -8.34 -8.99
CA TYR A 66 -15.49 -9.19 -10.14
C TYR A 66 -14.22 -10.02 -9.89
N SER A 67 -13.13 -9.35 -9.51
CA SER A 67 -11.82 -9.96 -9.33
C SER A 67 -11.82 -11.09 -8.29
N MET A 68 -12.53 -10.92 -7.16
CA MET A 68 -12.62 -11.94 -6.11
C MET A 68 -13.49 -13.14 -6.47
N GLY A 69 -14.27 -13.05 -7.55
CA GLY A 69 -15.09 -14.15 -8.06
C GLY A 69 -14.39 -15.04 -9.08
N LEU A 70 -13.18 -14.68 -9.51
CA LEU A 70 -12.45 -15.39 -10.57
C LEU A 70 -11.72 -16.63 -10.03
N PRO A 71 -11.57 -17.69 -10.85
CA PRO A 71 -10.52 -18.68 -10.66
C PRO A 71 -9.14 -18.01 -10.63
N ILE A 72 -8.19 -18.61 -9.90
CA ILE A 72 -6.90 -17.95 -9.66
C ILE A 72 -6.11 -17.72 -10.94
N GLU A 73 -6.15 -18.67 -11.89
CA GLU A 73 -5.44 -18.58 -13.17
C GLU A 73 -6.01 -17.45 -14.05
N GLU A 74 -7.32 -17.20 -13.95
CA GLU A 74 -7.98 -16.07 -14.61
C GLU A 74 -7.62 -14.75 -13.94
N PHE A 75 -7.60 -14.72 -12.61
CA PHE A 75 -7.17 -13.55 -11.84
C PHE A 75 -5.73 -13.15 -12.20
N ARG A 76 -4.80 -14.11 -12.26
CA ARG A 76 -3.40 -13.87 -12.67
C ARG A 76 -3.28 -13.34 -14.09
N SER A 77 -4.04 -13.90 -15.02
CA SER A 77 -4.09 -13.39 -16.40
C SER A 77 -4.64 -11.96 -16.49
N MET A 78 -5.68 -11.65 -15.70
CA MET A 78 -6.24 -10.30 -15.61
C MET A 78 -5.24 -9.32 -14.97
N GLU A 79 -4.60 -9.70 -13.87
CA GLU A 79 -3.57 -8.92 -13.19
C GLU A 79 -2.42 -8.57 -14.15
N LYS A 80 -1.93 -9.56 -14.91
CA LYS A 80 -0.92 -9.34 -15.95
C LYS A 80 -1.38 -8.36 -17.02
N ALA A 81 -2.60 -8.50 -17.53
CA ALA A 81 -3.13 -7.58 -18.54
C ALA A 81 -3.26 -6.14 -17.99
N LEU A 82 -3.62 -5.99 -16.71
CA LEU A 82 -3.67 -4.68 -16.04
C LEU A 82 -2.26 -4.11 -15.83
N ASP A 83 -1.29 -4.94 -15.45
CA ASP A 83 0.12 -4.56 -15.34
C ASP A 83 0.65 -4.03 -16.68
N ASP A 84 0.41 -4.75 -17.78
CA ASP A 84 0.79 -4.35 -19.15
C ASP A 84 0.18 -2.98 -19.51
N ILE A 85 -1.10 -2.76 -19.20
CA ILE A 85 -1.76 -1.48 -19.42
C ILE A 85 -1.11 -0.38 -18.57
N CYS A 86 -0.85 -0.64 -17.29
CA CYS A 86 -0.24 0.31 -16.38
C CYS A 86 1.18 0.71 -16.82
N ASN A 87 1.99 -0.24 -17.30
CA ASN A 87 3.33 0.03 -17.84
C ASN A 87 3.30 0.97 -19.07
N VAL A 88 2.20 0.97 -19.84
CA VAL A 88 2.04 1.89 -20.98
C VAL A 88 1.49 3.25 -20.54
N VAL A 89 0.52 3.25 -19.62
CA VAL A 89 -0.27 4.45 -19.29
C VAL A 89 0.37 5.30 -18.19
N LEU A 90 0.94 4.67 -17.15
CA LEU A 90 1.40 5.39 -15.96
C LEU A 90 2.70 6.18 -16.16
N PRO A 91 3.76 5.64 -16.81
CA PRO A 91 5.00 6.38 -16.96
C PRO A 91 4.84 7.75 -17.66
N PRO A 92 4.09 7.88 -18.78
CA PRO A 92 3.83 9.19 -19.39
C PRO A 92 3.08 10.16 -18.47
N VAL A 93 2.11 9.66 -17.69
CA VAL A 93 1.35 10.49 -16.73
C VAL A 93 2.25 11.01 -15.61
N ILE A 94 3.17 10.17 -15.12
CA ILE A 94 4.11 10.51 -14.06
C ILE A 94 5.18 11.47 -14.59
N GLU A 95 5.65 11.25 -15.82
CA GLU A 95 6.60 12.13 -16.48
C GLU A 95 6.01 13.51 -16.79
N LEU A 96 4.75 13.60 -17.23
CA LEU A 96 4.03 14.87 -17.40
C LEU A 96 3.92 15.67 -16.09
N ALA A 97 3.90 14.98 -14.95
CA ALA A 97 3.95 15.58 -13.62
C ALA A 97 5.35 16.08 -13.23
N GLY A 98 6.38 15.78 -14.04
CA GLY A 98 7.62 16.55 -14.20
C GLY A 98 8.70 16.38 -13.15
N LYS A 99 8.60 15.43 -12.20
CA LYS A 99 9.50 15.41 -11.02
C LYS A 99 9.93 14.05 -10.49
N VAL A 100 9.44 12.95 -11.03
CA VAL A 100 9.74 11.60 -10.51
C VAL A 100 10.24 10.70 -11.63
N GLU A 101 11.29 9.95 -11.36
CA GLU A 101 11.77 8.84 -12.19
C GLU A 101 11.34 7.51 -11.58
N ILE A 102 11.08 6.54 -12.46
CA ILE A 102 10.81 5.16 -12.09
C ILE A 102 11.89 4.29 -12.72
N THR A 103 12.55 3.47 -11.91
CA THR A 103 13.59 2.54 -12.36
C THR A 103 13.38 1.17 -11.73
N GLU A 104 13.58 0.11 -12.50
CA GLU A 104 13.56 -1.26 -11.97
C GLU A 104 14.86 -1.57 -11.21
N ASP A 105 14.78 -2.43 -10.19
CA ASP A 105 15.93 -2.93 -9.43
C ASP A 105 15.57 -4.29 -8.79
N GLU A 106 16.59 -5.03 -8.36
CA GLU A 106 16.45 -6.26 -7.59
C GLU A 106 17.26 -6.11 -6.30
N ILE A 107 16.57 -6.19 -5.16
CA ILE A 107 17.17 -6.06 -3.84
C ILE A 107 17.10 -7.41 -3.15
N ASN A 108 18.26 -8.03 -2.97
CA ASN A 108 18.40 -9.33 -2.30
C ASN A 108 17.49 -10.43 -2.91
N GLY A 109 17.44 -10.51 -4.24
CA GLY A 109 16.63 -11.51 -4.96
C GLY A 109 15.16 -11.13 -5.14
N VAL A 110 14.73 -9.96 -4.65
CA VAL A 110 13.36 -9.46 -4.80
C VAL A 110 13.33 -8.30 -5.76
N ALA A 111 12.69 -8.54 -6.89
CA ALA A 111 12.34 -7.57 -7.92
C ALA A 111 11.50 -6.41 -7.35
N GLY A 112 11.65 -5.22 -7.90
CA GLY A 112 10.78 -4.09 -7.58
C GLY A 112 11.04 -2.87 -8.44
N ILE A 113 10.37 -1.77 -8.09
CA ILE A 113 10.60 -0.47 -8.71
C ILE A 113 10.99 0.57 -7.66
N TRP A 114 11.90 1.44 -8.03
CA TRP A 114 12.17 2.68 -7.35
C TRP A 114 11.34 3.80 -7.93
N CYS A 115 10.80 4.66 -7.07
CA CYS A 115 10.27 5.97 -7.41
C CYS A 115 11.12 7.02 -6.69
N ARG A 116 11.82 7.88 -7.45
CA ARG A 116 12.73 8.90 -6.90
C ARG A 116 12.48 10.25 -7.54
N ALA A 117 12.85 11.33 -6.86
CA ALA A 117 12.83 12.65 -7.49
C ALA A 117 13.84 12.65 -8.65
N LYS A 118 13.46 13.17 -9.83
CA LYS A 118 14.44 13.38 -10.91
C LYS A 118 15.49 14.36 -10.39
N ALA A 119 16.76 13.97 -10.40
CA ALA A 119 17.86 14.92 -10.21
C ALA A 119 17.64 16.09 -11.18
N SER A 120 17.63 17.33 -10.70
CA SER A 120 17.27 18.48 -11.54
C SER A 120 18.12 18.48 -12.81
N THR A 121 17.53 18.26 -13.97
CA THR A 121 18.25 18.27 -15.25
C THR A 121 18.68 19.68 -15.70
N ASP A 122 18.59 20.70 -14.84
CA ASP A 122 19.02 22.07 -15.14
C ASP A 122 20.09 22.65 -14.19
N ALA A 123 20.72 21.84 -13.34
CA ALA A 123 21.92 22.28 -12.66
C ALA A 123 22.77 21.09 -12.21
N TYR A 124 23.81 20.78 -13.00
CA TYR A 124 25.07 20.42 -12.39
C TYR A 124 25.52 21.64 -11.56
N VAL A 125 25.03 21.73 -10.32
CA VAL A 125 25.71 22.52 -9.30
C VAL A 125 26.92 21.69 -8.94
N ASP A 126 28.09 22.14 -9.37
CA ASP A 126 29.40 21.55 -9.05
C ASP A 126 29.80 21.75 -7.57
N ASP A 127 28.86 22.15 -6.70
CA ASP A 127 29.05 22.27 -5.26
C ASP A 127 28.28 21.16 -4.53
N ASP A 128 29.04 20.27 -3.89
CA ASP A 128 28.54 19.21 -2.99
C ASP A 128 27.63 19.74 -1.86
N ASP A 129 27.62 21.05 -1.60
CA ASP A 129 26.90 21.71 -0.50
C ASP A 129 25.41 22.01 -0.79
N ALA A 130 24.90 21.70 -2.00
CA ALA A 130 23.53 22.06 -2.42
C ALA A 130 22.62 20.88 -2.82
N LYS A 131 23.01 19.63 -2.56
CA LYS A 131 22.08 18.50 -2.71
C LYS A 131 21.10 18.50 -1.53
N GLU A 132 19.80 18.69 -1.80
CA GLU A 132 18.78 18.42 -0.77
C GLU A 132 18.94 16.97 -0.31
N SER A 133 19.20 16.78 0.98
CA SER A 133 19.36 15.44 1.56
C SER A 133 18.08 14.65 1.36
N ILE A 134 18.18 13.42 0.84
CA ILE A 134 17.07 12.46 0.85
C ILE A 134 16.58 12.38 2.29
N GLY A 135 15.27 12.58 2.49
CA GLY A 135 14.69 12.61 3.83
C GLY A 135 14.61 11.21 4.45
N ALA A 136 14.19 10.22 3.65
CA ALA A 136 14.02 8.83 4.03
C ALA A 136 14.02 7.92 2.78
N THR A 137 14.38 6.65 2.97
CA THR A 137 14.08 5.57 2.03
C THR A 137 12.91 4.75 2.57
N VAL A 138 11.84 4.67 1.78
CA VAL A 138 10.61 3.96 2.13
C VAL A 138 10.58 2.61 1.42
N LEU A 139 10.51 1.54 2.21
CA LEU A 139 10.06 0.23 1.73
C LEU A 139 8.53 0.22 1.76
N TYR A 140 7.89 0.36 0.60
CA TYR A 140 6.44 0.41 0.48
C TYR A 140 5.87 -0.94 0.04
N LEU A 141 5.15 -1.61 0.93
CA LEU A 141 4.47 -2.87 0.68
C LEU A 141 3.06 -2.57 0.19
N HIS A 142 2.84 -2.83 -1.10
CA HIS A 142 1.58 -2.51 -1.76
C HIS A 142 0.38 -3.32 -1.21
N GLY A 143 -0.83 -2.79 -1.33
CA GLY A 143 -2.06 -3.49 -0.96
C GLY A 143 -2.47 -4.58 -1.94
N GLY A 144 -3.74 -4.98 -1.88
CA GLY A 144 -4.30 -6.05 -2.72
C GLY A 144 -4.60 -7.36 -1.98
N GLY A 145 -4.84 -7.29 -0.66
CA GLY A 145 -5.32 -8.42 0.15
C GLY A 145 -4.36 -9.62 0.14
N TYR A 146 -3.05 -9.37 0.03
CA TYR A 146 -1.99 -10.39 -0.07
C TYR A 146 -2.06 -11.29 -1.30
N ILE A 147 -2.97 -11.01 -2.24
CA ILE A 147 -3.26 -11.88 -3.37
C ILE A 147 -2.97 -11.24 -4.71
N GLY A 148 -2.90 -9.91 -4.82
CA GLY A 148 -2.54 -9.30 -6.10
C GLY A 148 -2.20 -7.82 -6.05
N THR A 149 -2.30 -7.19 -7.23
CA THR A 149 -1.69 -5.90 -7.60
C THR A 149 -0.18 -6.01 -7.84
N THR A 150 0.42 -4.94 -8.36
CA THR A 150 1.83 -4.95 -8.76
C THR A 150 2.50 -3.61 -8.42
N PRO A 151 3.84 -3.55 -8.38
CA PRO A 151 4.55 -2.31 -8.10
C PRO A 151 4.17 -1.15 -9.04
N ILE A 152 4.02 -1.41 -10.34
CA ILE A 152 3.69 -0.34 -11.29
C ILE A 152 2.29 0.24 -11.03
N MET A 153 1.32 -0.56 -10.57
CA MET A 153 -0.02 -0.06 -10.21
C MET A 153 0.03 0.98 -9.07
N TYR A 154 1.07 0.93 -8.22
CA TYR A 154 1.29 1.88 -7.13
C TYR A 154 2.19 3.07 -7.51
N SER A 155 2.83 3.04 -8.69
CA SER A 155 3.80 4.06 -9.11
C SER A 155 3.24 5.50 -9.10
N ALA A 156 1.96 5.70 -9.44
CA ALA A 156 1.36 7.03 -9.42
C ALA A 156 1.21 7.59 -7.99
N PHE A 157 0.84 6.72 -7.04
CA PHE A 157 0.76 7.08 -5.62
C PHE A 157 2.15 7.30 -5.03
N ALA A 158 3.10 6.42 -5.31
CA ALA A 158 4.49 6.59 -4.90
C ALA A 158 5.10 7.88 -5.47
N ALA A 159 4.84 8.22 -6.73
CA ALA A 159 5.26 9.49 -7.31
C ALA A 159 4.59 10.71 -6.65
N ALA A 160 3.36 10.60 -6.16
CA ALA A 160 2.74 11.64 -5.35
C ALA A 160 3.42 11.79 -3.98
N LEU A 161 3.72 10.66 -3.32
CA LEU A 161 4.47 10.65 -2.07
C LEU A 161 5.84 11.29 -2.24
N VAL A 162 6.66 10.83 -3.20
CA VAL A 162 7.99 11.39 -3.52
C VAL A 162 7.91 12.92 -3.68
N ARG A 163 6.94 13.43 -4.45
CA ARG A 163 6.79 14.88 -4.68
C ARG A 163 6.41 15.67 -3.43
N ILE A 164 5.67 15.07 -2.51
CA ILE A 164 5.17 15.74 -1.31
C ILE A 164 6.20 15.65 -0.19
N THR A 165 6.80 14.48 0.02
CA THR A 165 7.68 14.18 1.16
C THR A 165 9.16 14.37 0.85
N GLY A 166 9.57 14.22 -0.42
CA GLY A 166 10.98 14.16 -0.81
C GLY A 166 11.65 12.82 -0.46
N PHE A 167 10.86 11.79 -0.12
CA PHE A 167 11.38 10.45 0.16
C PHE A 167 11.61 9.67 -1.13
N GLU A 168 12.56 8.74 -1.08
CA GLU A 168 12.68 7.70 -2.10
C GLU A 168 11.82 6.50 -1.72
N ILE A 169 11.21 5.85 -2.70
CA ILE A 169 10.28 4.74 -2.44
C ILE A 169 10.69 3.54 -3.26
N PHE A 170 10.93 2.41 -2.60
CA PHE A 170 11.06 1.11 -3.23
C PHE A 170 9.79 0.29 -3.00
N ILE A 171 9.21 -0.23 -4.08
CA ILE A 171 8.02 -1.08 -4.06
C ILE A 171 8.42 -2.45 -4.58
N PRO A 172 8.55 -3.47 -3.71
CA PRO A 172 8.89 -4.82 -4.14
C PRO A 172 7.69 -5.53 -4.78
N ASP A 173 7.97 -6.34 -5.79
CA ASP A 173 7.08 -7.37 -6.34
C ASP A 173 7.18 -8.63 -5.46
N TYR A 174 6.66 -8.54 -4.23
CA TYR A 174 6.76 -9.63 -3.26
C TYR A 174 5.78 -10.77 -3.59
N ARG A 175 6.10 -11.98 -3.12
CA ARG A 175 5.28 -13.18 -3.33
C ARG A 175 3.92 -13.10 -2.64
N MET A 176 2.88 -13.51 -3.36
CA MET A 176 1.48 -13.41 -2.94
C MET A 176 0.76 -14.75 -2.95
N ALA A 177 -0.31 -14.82 -2.16
CA ALA A 177 -1.20 -15.97 -2.07
C ALA A 177 -2.11 -16.08 -3.30
N PRO A 178 -2.67 -17.27 -3.60
CA PRO A 178 -2.49 -18.55 -2.90
C PRO A 178 -1.19 -19.29 -3.23
N GLU A 179 -0.47 -18.91 -4.29
CA GLU A 179 0.72 -19.64 -4.76
C GLU A 179 1.84 -19.58 -3.73
N PHE A 180 1.96 -18.44 -3.05
CA PHE A 180 2.92 -18.22 -1.98
C PHE A 180 2.20 -17.63 -0.75
N PRO A 181 1.57 -18.47 0.07
CA PRO A 181 0.86 -18.04 1.26
C PRO A 181 1.81 -17.53 2.34
N PHE A 182 1.27 -17.05 3.46
CA PHE A 182 2.07 -16.67 4.61
C PHE A 182 3.05 -17.80 5.00
N PRO A 183 4.35 -17.51 5.25
CA PRO A 183 4.96 -16.17 5.41
C PRO A 183 5.70 -15.64 4.17
N ALA A 184 5.46 -16.12 2.95
CA ALA A 184 6.32 -15.83 1.79
C ALA A 184 6.55 -14.34 1.54
N GLY A 185 5.49 -13.53 1.46
CA GLY A 185 5.62 -12.08 1.27
C GLY A 185 6.34 -11.36 2.43
N VAL A 186 6.23 -11.87 3.67
CA VAL A 186 6.95 -11.31 4.83
C VAL A 186 8.44 -11.58 4.72
N LEU A 187 8.81 -12.77 4.24
CA LEU A 187 10.21 -13.13 4.02
C LEU A 187 10.81 -12.29 2.88
N ASP A 188 10.09 -12.09 1.78
CA ASP A 188 10.55 -11.21 0.69
C ASP A 188 10.75 -9.77 1.18
N ALA A 189 9.80 -9.24 1.97
CA ALA A 189 9.92 -7.91 2.54
C ALA A 189 11.12 -7.81 3.51
N ALA A 190 11.41 -8.87 4.28
CA ALA A 190 12.58 -8.93 5.14
C ALA A 190 13.89 -9.01 4.35
N ASP A 191 13.92 -9.77 3.25
CA ASP A 191 15.07 -9.86 2.35
C ASP A 191 15.37 -8.50 1.72
N VAL A 192 14.36 -7.76 1.27
CA VAL A 192 14.51 -6.38 0.78
C VAL A 192 15.01 -5.45 1.88
N TYR A 193 14.43 -5.52 3.08
CA TYR A 193 14.86 -4.70 4.21
C TYR A 193 16.34 -4.94 4.55
N GLN A 194 16.77 -6.20 4.60
CA GLN A 194 18.18 -6.55 4.80
C GLN A 194 19.05 -6.04 3.64
N GLY A 195 18.61 -6.20 2.39
CA GLY A 195 19.37 -5.72 1.23
C GLY A 195 19.53 -4.20 1.20
N LEU A 196 18.56 -3.44 1.70
CA LEU A 196 18.69 -1.99 1.90
C LEU A 196 19.74 -1.66 2.97
N LEU A 197 19.78 -2.37 4.09
CA LEU A 197 20.81 -2.23 5.12
C LEU A 197 22.20 -2.59 4.57
N ASP A 198 22.32 -3.67 3.80
CA ASP A 198 23.58 -4.13 3.21
C ASP A 198 24.16 -3.15 2.18
N ARG A 199 23.28 -2.35 1.55
CA ARG A 199 23.67 -1.23 0.68
C ARG A 199 24.14 0.02 1.46
N GLY A 200 24.19 -0.06 2.79
CA GLY A 200 24.71 0.98 3.68
C GLY A 200 23.66 1.94 4.22
N LEU A 201 22.37 1.72 3.95
CA LEU A 201 21.31 2.56 4.53
C LEU A 201 21.17 2.25 6.03
N GLY A 202 21.26 3.28 6.86
CA GLY A 202 20.98 3.15 8.29
C GLY A 202 19.51 2.82 8.55
N ALA A 203 19.21 1.98 9.54
CA ALA A 203 17.83 1.69 9.93
C ALA A 203 17.08 2.94 10.40
N ASP A 204 17.79 3.95 10.91
CA ASP A 204 17.27 5.27 11.28
C ASP A 204 16.99 6.19 10.07
N HIS A 205 17.27 5.72 8.86
CA HIS A 205 16.89 6.32 7.57
C HIS A 205 15.76 5.53 6.86
N LEU A 206 15.51 4.29 7.28
CA LEU A 206 14.51 3.43 6.67
C LEU A 206 13.13 3.66 7.29
N MET A 207 12.13 3.74 6.44
CA MET A 207 10.73 3.73 6.80
C MET A 207 10.05 2.55 6.12
N VAL A 208 9.21 1.82 6.85
CA VAL A 208 8.32 0.82 6.25
C VAL A 208 6.96 1.47 6.05
N ALA A 209 6.32 1.23 4.91
CA ALA A 209 4.98 1.70 4.65
C ALA A 209 4.15 0.63 3.96
N GLY A 210 2.83 0.73 4.06
CA GLY A 210 1.93 -0.11 3.27
C GLY A 210 0.46 0.22 3.46
N ASP A 211 -0.36 -0.26 2.54
CA ASP A 211 -1.81 -0.06 2.56
C ASP A 211 -2.58 -1.39 2.56
N SER A 212 -3.77 -1.42 3.15
CA SER A 212 -4.61 -2.63 3.15
C SER A 212 -3.83 -3.87 3.65
N GLY A 213 -3.88 -4.99 2.93
CA GLY A 213 -3.05 -6.17 3.18
C GLY A 213 -1.54 -5.88 3.19
N GLY A 214 -1.04 -4.95 2.38
CA GLY A 214 0.35 -4.48 2.44
C GLY A 214 0.69 -3.75 3.74
N GLY A 215 -0.29 -3.03 4.31
CA GLY A 215 -0.20 -2.44 5.65
C GLY A 215 -0.14 -3.52 6.73
N GLY A 216 -0.94 -4.58 6.61
CA GLY A 216 -0.82 -5.77 7.46
C GLY A 216 0.54 -6.44 7.32
N LEU A 217 1.01 -6.66 6.09
CA LEU A 217 2.33 -7.22 5.78
C LEU A 217 3.47 -6.39 6.39
N ALA A 218 3.34 -5.06 6.37
CA ALA A 218 4.29 -4.15 7.00
C ALA A 218 4.36 -4.36 8.52
N THR A 219 3.21 -4.57 9.19
CA THR A 219 3.20 -4.87 10.63
C THR A 219 3.78 -6.26 10.93
N SER A 220 3.49 -7.26 10.09
CA SER A 220 4.13 -8.58 10.17
C SER A 220 5.65 -8.51 9.98
N LEU A 221 6.13 -7.64 9.09
CA LEU A 221 7.56 -7.37 8.94
C LEU A 221 8.15 -6.80 10.23
N ILE A 222 7.52 -5.79 10.85
CA ILE A 222 8.01 -5.25 12.14
C ILE A 222 8.14 -6.35 13.20
N SER A 223 7.13 -7.22 13.33
CA SER A 223 7.21 -8.37 14.24
C SER A 223 8.32 -9.35 13.86
N TYR A 224 8.52 -9.61 12.57
CA TYR A 224 9.62 -10.45 12.09
C TYR A 224 10.99 -9.86 12.46
N LEU A 225 11.21 -8.56 12.20
CA LEU A 225 12.45 -7.87 12.54
C LEU A 225 12.75 -7.95 14.04
N HIS A 226 11.73 -7.71 14.88
CA HIS A 226 11.87 -7.85 16.33
C HIS A 226 12.26 -9.27 16.75
N ASN A 227 11.56 -10.29 16.23
CA ASN A 227 11.84 -11.70 16.54
C ASN A 227 13.20 -12.20 16.04
N LYS A 228 13.82 -11.48 15.10
CA LYS A 228 15.14 -11.78 14.53
C LYS A 228 16.25 -10.88 15.04
N ASP A 229 15.96 -10.03 16.04
CA ASP A 229 16.90 -9.04 16.57
C ASP A 229 17.50 -8.14 15.47
N MET A 230 16.73 -7.86 14.42
CA MET A 230 17.12 -6.97 13.34
C MET A 230 16.88 -5.51 13.74
N PRO A 231 17.67 -4.55 13.20
CA PRO A 231 17.44 -3.14 13.44
C PRO A 231 15.99 -2.72 13.11
N ARG A 232 15.38 -1.96 14.02
CA ARG A 232 14.04 -1.39 13.84
C ARG A 232 14.10 -0.21 12.86
N PRO A 233 13.16 -0.08 11.90
CA PRO A 233 13.09 1.11 11.03
C PRO A 233 12.79 2.36 11.85
N ALA A 234 13.15 3.53 11.31
CA ALA A 234 12.89 4.84 11.91
C ALA A 234 11.41 5.09 12.15
N ALA A 235 10.55 4.64 11.23
CA ALA A 235 9.11 4.85 11.26
C ALA A 235 8.31 3.79 10.49
N LEU A 236 7.02 3.72 10.78
CA LEU A 236 6.02 2.94 10.05
C LEU A 236 4.89 3.87 9.56
N ALA A 237 4.44 3.75 8.31
CA ALA A 237 3.19 4.36 7.86
C ALA A 237 2.20 3.36 7.28
N LEU A 238 0.97 3.46 7.74
CA LEU A 238 -0.10 2.54 7.40
C LEU A 238 -1.29 3.29 6.81
N PHE A 239 -1.79 2.81 5.67
CA PHE A 239 -2.98 3.37 5.02
C PHE A 239 -4.09 2.32 4.98
N SER A 240 -5.11 2.49 5.82
CA SER A 240 -6.21 1.54 6.02
C SER A 240 -5.71 0.10 6.19
N PRO A 241 -4.79 -0.18 7.14
CA PRO A 241 -4.10 -1.46 7.18
C PRO A 241 -5.01 -2.60 7.64
N GLU A 242 -4.88 -3.76 6.99
CA GLU A 242 -5.56 -5.00 7.38
C GLU A 242 -4.73 -5.70 8.47
N ILE A 243 -5.00 -5.39 9.73
CA ILE A 243 -4.15 -5.78 10.89
C ILE A 243 -4.82 -6.75 11.87
N ASP A 244 -6.06 -7.10 11.56
CA ASP A 244 -6.89 -8.05 12.28
C ASP A 244 -7.59 -8.95 11.27
N LEU A 245 -7.08 -10.17 11.10
CA LEU A 245 -7.62 -11.14 10.16
C LEU A 245 -8.75 -11.99 10.75
N ASP A 246 -9.15 -11.78 12.00
CA ASP A 246 -10.35 -12.42 12.57
C ASP A 246 -11.63 -11.76 12.03
N LEU A 247 -11.53 -10.46 11.69
CA LEU A 247 -12.60 -9.69 11.04
C LEU A 247 -13.93 -9.72 11.82
N ASP A 248 -13.86 -9.79 13.15
CA ASP A 248 -15.01 -9.93 14.06
C ASP A 248 -15.52 -8.60 14.64
N ASN A 249 -14.81 -7.50 14.34
CA ASN A 249 -15.17 -6.15 14.71
C ASN A 249 -16.51 -5.68 14.11
N ALA A 250 -17.28 -4.90 14.88
CA ALA A 250 -18.62 -4.44 14.45
C ALA A 250 -18.59 -3.66 13.13
N SER A 251 -17.58 -2.79 12.93
CA SER A 251 -17.38 -2.05 11.68
C SER A 251 -17.34 -2.92 10.44
N VAL A 252 -16.85 -4.17 10.53
CA VAL A 252 -16.75 -5.08 9.39
C VAL A 252 -18.14 -5.28 8.76
N THR A 253 -19.18 -5.42 9.57
CA THR A 253 -20.55 -5.59 9.07
C THR A 253 -21.30 -4.27 8.89
N GLU A 254 -21.14 -3.32 9.82
CA GLU A 254 -21.87 -2.05 9.80
C GLU A 254 -21.47 -1.16 8.62
N ASN A 255 -20.17 -1.16 8.29
CA ASN A 255 -19.59 -0.33 7.22
C ASN A 255 -19.53 -1.01 5.85
N ALA A 256 -19.79 -2.31 5.72
CA ALA A 256 -19.72 -3.03 4.45
C ALA A 256 -20.51 -2.39 3.29
N LYS A 257 -21.64 -1.74 3.59
CA LYS A 257 -22.44 -1.00 2.59
C LYS A 257 -21.80 0.30 2.11
N TYR A 258 -20.94 0.91 2.92
CA TYR A 258 -20.29 2.19 2.66
C TYR A 258 -18.90 2.01 2.03
N ASP A 259 -18.27 0.86 2.27
CA ASP A 259 -16.90 0.58 1.85
C ASP A 259 -16.76 0.06 0.41
N ILE A 260 -15.56 0.09 -0.16
CA ILE A 260 -15.23 -0.53 -1.44
C ILE A 260 -14.95 -2.03 -1.35
N LEU A 261 -14.56 -2.49 -0.15
CA LEU A 261 -14.23 -3.88 0.11
C LEU A 261 -15.45 -4.79 -0.08
N PRO A 262 -15.26 -6.04 -0.54
CA PRO A 262 -16.33 -7.01 -0.53
C PRO A 262 -16.77 -7.27 0.91
N TRP A 263 -18.09 -7.43 1.14
CA TRP A 263 -18.63 -7.69 2.48
C TRP A 263 -18.08 -8.97 3.13
N SER A 264 -17.53 -9.88 2.32
CA SER A 264 -16.81 -11.08 2.74
C SER A 264 -15.39 -11.01 2.19
N ILE A 265 -14.42 -10.76 3.07
CA ILE A 265 -13.01 -10.59 2.71
C ILE A 265 -12.29 -11.95 2.84
N PRO A 266 -11.72 -12.49 1.74
CA PRO A 266 -11.09 -13.80 1.78
C PRO A 266 -9.66 -13.74 2.34
N VAL A 267 -9.48 -14.11 3.60
CA VAL A 267 -8.15 -14.20 4.24
C VAL A 267 -7.54 -15.62 4.16
N THR A 268 -8.37 -16.64 3.90
CA THR A 268 -7.97 -18.05 3.89
C THR A 268 -6.81 -18.38 2.95
N PRO A 269 -6.77 -17.87 1.69
CA PRO A 269 -5.65 -18.14 0.79
C PRO A 269 -4.31 -17.70 1.36
N TYR A 270 -4.29 -16.56 2.06
CA TYR A 270 -3.09 -16.02 2.69
C TYR A 270 -2.70 -16.80 3.94
N LEU A 271 -3.67 -17.07 4.83
CA LEU A 271 -3.42 -17.74 6.11
C LEU A 271 -2.92 -19.18 5.97
N HIS A 272 -3.47 -19.93 5.00
CA HIS A 272 -3.11 -21.32 4.70
C HIS A 272 -2.84 -22.20 5.95
N GLY A 273 -3.80 -22.20 6.89
CA GLY A 273 -3.74 -23.01 8.12
C GLY A 273 -3.20 -22.28 9.36
N VAL A 274 -2.67 -21.06 9.20
CA VAL A 274 -2.41 -20.15 10.32
C VAL A 274 -3.73 -19.62 10.87
N GLN A 275 -3.85 -19.53 12.19
CA GLN A 275 -5.04 -18.96 12.82
C GLN A 275 -5.08 -17.45 12.59
N PRO A 276 -6.25 -16.86 12.31
CA PRO A 276 -6.37 -15.43 12.04
C PRO A 276 -5.89 -14.56 13.22
N ASN A 277 -5.99 -15.06 14.45
CA ASN A 277 -5.53 -14.37 15.65
C ASN A 277 -4.04 -14.62 16.01
N ASP A 278 -3.28 -15.24 15.13
CA ASP A 278 -1.83 -15.39 15.32
C ASP A 278 -1.15 -14.02 15.22
N VAL A 279 -0.33 -13.69 16.22
CA VAL A 279 0.38 -12.41 16.32
C VAL A 279 1.27 -12.11 15.11
N ARG A 280 1.68 -13.12 14.35
CA ARG A 280 2.52 -12.96 13.16
C ARG A 280 1.76 -12.43 11.94
N VAL A 281 0.45 -12.56 11.91
CA VAL A 281 -0.42 -12.09 10.82
C VAL A 281 -1.38 -10.98 11.26
N SER A 282 -1.68 -10.91 12.56
CA SER A 282 -2.59 -9.92 13.14
C SER A 282 -1.93 -9.21 14.32
N ILE A 283 -1.35 -8.04 14.06
CA ILE A 283 -0.58 -7.27 15.06
C ILE A 283 -1.44 -6.77 16.22
N VAL A 284 -2.77 -6.72 16.07
CA VAL A 284 -3.70 -6.34 17.16
C VAL A 284 -3.55 -7.24 18.40
N TYR A 285 -3.10 -8.48 18.21
CA TYR A 285 -2.83 -9.43 19.30
C TYR A 285 -1.42 -9.30 19.90
N ALA A 286 -0.53 -8.48 19.33
CA ALA A 286 0.82 -8.21 19.86
C ALA A 286 0.79 -7.20 21.02
N ASN A 287 1.86 -7.12 21.80
CA ASN A 287 2.04 -6.08 22.82
C ASN A 287 3.19 -5.14 22.40
N PRO A 288 2.94 -4.17 21.50
CA PRO A 288 3.97 -3.26 21.02
C PRO A 288 4.51 -2.36 22.14
N SER A 289 5.82 -2.14 22.18
CA SER A 289 6.47 -1.16 23.06
C SER A 289 7.43 -0.28 22.27
N PRO A 290 7.82 0.91 22.78
CA PRO A 290 8.73 1.83 22.09
C PRO A 290 10.12 1.24 21.82
N ASP A 291 10.50 0.18 22.54
CA ASP A 291 11.81 -0.47 22.42
C ASP A 291 11.97 -1.18 21.06
N TRP A 292 10.88 -1.70 20.50
CA TRP A 292 10.92 -2.51 19.28
C TRP A 292 9.88 -2.12 18.23
N PHE A 293 8.81 -1.42 18.60
CA PHE A 293 7.80 -0.93 17.65
C PHE A 293 8.10 0.50 17.24
N PRO A 294 8.14 0.82 15.94
CA PRO A 294 8.52 2.14 15.48
C PRO A 294 7.43 3.19 15.70
N PRO A 295 7.80 4.48 15.79
CA PRO A 295 6.84 5.56 15.65
C PRO A 295 5.97 5.35 14.40
N THR A 296 4.66 5.41 14.58
CA THR A 296 3.70 4.95 13.56
C THR A 296 2.74 6.07 13.14
N PHE A 297 2.61 6.26 11.84
CA PHE A 297 1.51 7.00 11.24
C PHE A 297 0.48 6.00 10.74
N VAL A 298 -0.78 6.23 11.03
CA VAL A 298 -1.85 5.39 10.51
C VAL A 298 -3.03 6.25 10.13
N CYS A 299 -3.52 6.09 8.90
CA CYS A 299 -4.74 6.74 8.46
C CYS A 299 -5.77 5.72 7.98
N TRP A 300 -7.04 5.98 8.21
CA TRP A 300 -8.14 5.11 7.80
C TRP A 300 -9.41 5.91 7.54
N GLY A 301 -10.39 5.31 6.88
CA GLY A 301 -11.69 5.91 6.64
C GLY A 301 -12.70 5.64 7.76
N GLU A 302 -13.55 6.61 8.09
CA GLU A 302 -14.69 6.43 9.02
C GLU A 302 -15.73 5.42 8.50
N ASP A 303 -15.84 5.30 7.18
CA ASP A 303 -16.81 4.45 6.49
C ASP A 303 -16.21 3.11 6.02
N GLU A 304 -15.01 2.74 6.49
CA GLU A 304 -14.32 1.50 6.10
C GLU A 304 -14.56 0.33 7.08
N MET A 305 -14.48 -0.90 6.58
CA MET A 305 -14.74 -2.13 7.34
C MET A 305 -13.70 -2.38 8.45
N PHE A 306 -12.43 -2.00 8.22
CA PHE A 306 -11.32 -2.19 9.17
C PHE A 306 -11.24 -1.13 10.29
N ARG A 307 -12.15 -0.14 10.28
CA ARG A 307 -12.11 1.02 11.18
C ARG A 307 -11.91 0.67 12.66
N ASP A 308 -12.72 -0.22 13.21
CA ASP A 308 -12.69 -0.45 14.67
C ASP A 308 -11.42 -1.20 15.09
N GLY A 309 -10.96 -2.19 14.31
CA GLY A 309 -9.67 -2.85 14.55
C GLY A 309 -8.49 -1.88 14.48
N ILE A 310 -8.52 -0.91 13.56
CA ILE A 310 -7.49 0.14 13.47
C ILE A 310 -7.55 1.09 14.67
N ARG A 311 -8.75 1.51 15.10
CA ARG A 311 -8.93 2.35 16.30
C ARG A 311 -8.39 1.67 17.55
N ASP A 312 -8.70 0.40 17.73
CA ASP A 312 -8.23 -0.39 18.87
C ASP A 312 -6.70 -0.52 18.86
N PHE A 313 -6.11 -0.74 17.69
CA PHE A 313 -4.65 -0.78 17.53
C PHE A 313 -3.99 0.56 17.86
N VAL A 314 -4.54 1.68 17.38
CA VAL A 314 -4.06 3.03 17.70
C VAL A 314 -4.10 3.26 19.22
N GLY A 315 -5.25 2.99 19.85
CA GLY A 315 -5.38 3.12 21.30
C GLY A 315 -4.39 2.24 22.08
N LYS A 316 -4.09 1.04 21.56
CA LYS A 316 -3.08 0.14 22.14
C LYS A 316 -1.66 0.69 22.03
N LEU A 317 -1.29 1.27 20.89
CA LEU A 317 0.00 1.93 20.71
C LEU A 317 0.16 3.12 21.67
N GLU A 318 -0.87 3.97 21.79
CA GLU A 318 -0.88 5.11 22.73
C GLU A 318 -0.74 4.64 24.18
N ALA A 319 -1.52 3.63 24.59
CA ALA A 319 -1.49 3.09 25.94
C ALA A 319 -0.13 2.49 26.32
N ASN A 320 0.59 1.92 25.35
CA ASN A 320 1.92 1.36 25.54
C ASN A 320 3.05 2.39 25.35
N GLY A 321 2.72 3.66 25.11
CA GLY A 321 3.69 4.74 24.96
C GLY A 321 4.43 4.76 23.63
N VAL A 322 3.99 3.98 22.63
CA VAL A 322 4.53 4.05 21.28
C VAL A 322 4.07 5.35 20.63
N GLY A 323 5.00 6.11 20.04
CA GLY A 323 4.65 7.34 19.33
C GLY A 323 3.74 7.02 18.15
N VAL A 324 2.48 7.46 18.20
CA VAL A 324 1.51 7.20 17.14
C VAL A 324 0.79 8.48 16.73
N TYR A 325 0.50 8.59 15.44
CA TYR A 325 -0.38 9.59 14.89
C TYR A 325 -1.47 8.90 14.07
N GLY A 326 -2.69 8.93 14.59
CA GLY A 326 -3.89 8.42 13.91
C GLY A 326 -4.63 9.53 13.16
N TYR A 327 -5.01 9.25 11.91
CA TYR A 327 -5.90 10.11 11.11
C TYR A 327 -7.13 9.34 10.66
N GLU A 328 -8.31 9.72 11.14
CA GLU A 328 -9.57 9.16 10.69
C GLU A 328 -10.25 10.11 9.68
N GLY A 329 -10.34 9.68 8.43
CA GLY A 329 -10.98 10.40 7.35
C GLY A 329 -12.50 10.31 7.43
N ARG A 330 -13.14 11.39 7.85
CA ARG A 330 -14.61 11.48 7.95
C ARG A 330 -15.29 11.17 6.60
N GLY A 331 -16.22 10.22 6.63
CA GLY A 331 -16.93 9.71 5.45
C GLY A 331 -16.03 9.14 4.34
N MET A 332 -14.76 8.84 4.61
CA MET A 332 -13.86 8.20 3.65
C MET A 332 -13.95 6.69 3.77
N PHE A 333 -13.73 5.99 2.64
CA PHE A 333 -13.69 4.52 2.56
C PHE A 333 -12.25 4.01 2.53
N HIS A 334 -12.09 2.68 2.46
CA HIS A 334 -10.79 2.01 2.46
C HIS A 334 -9.79 2.58 1.45
N VAL A 335 -8.55 2.80 1.89
CA VAL A 335 -7.40 3.30 1.10
C VAL A 335 -7.69 4.58 0.29
N PHE A 336 -8.55 5.46 0.81
CA PHE A 336 -8.89 6.73 0.16
C PHE A 336 -7.68 7.59 -0.27
N PRO A 337 -6.54 7.64 0.43
CA PRO A 337 -5.41 8.45 0.00
C PRO A 337 -4.80 7.98 -1.32
N ILE A 338 -4.85 6.67 -1.57
CA ILE A 338 -4.35 6.02 -2.79
C ILE A 338 -5.36 6.17 -3.92
N LEU A 339 -6.64 5.92 -3.64
CA LEU A 339 -7.71 5.88 -4.65
C LEU A 339 -8.27 7.25 -5.04
N MET A 340 -8.14 8.24 -4.15
CA MET A 340 -8.63 9.59 -4.36
C MET A 340 -7.53 10.61 -4.07
N PRO A 341 -6.38 10.59 -4.78
CA PRO A 341 -5.27 11.52 -4.53
C PRO A 341 -5.64 12.99 -4.79
N TRP A 342 -6.75 13.22 -5.49
CA TRP A 342 -7.32 14.54 -5.77
C TRP A 342 -8.13 15.11 -4.59
N ALA A 343 -8.62 14.29 -3.67
CA ALA A 343 -9.42 14.72 -2.53
C ALA A 343 -8.57 15.48 -1.50
N GLU A 344 -9.14 16.52 -0.88
CA GLU A 344 -8.42 17.30 0.13
C GLU A 344 -8.01 16.45 1.34
N ALA A 345 -8.87 15.53 1.80
CA ALA A 345 -8.53 14.60 2.87
C ALA A 345 -7.26 13.78 2.56
N SER A 346 -7.08 13.35 1.30
CA SER A 346 -5.89 12.61 0.87
C SER A 346 -4.66 13.51 0.89
N LYS A 347 -4.79 14.76 0.41
CA LYS A 347 -3.68 15.73 0.44
C LYS A 347 -3.26 16.05 1.88
N ASP A 348 -4.22 16.16 2.80
CA ASP A 348 -3.94 16.41 4.21
C ASP A 348 -3.20 15.24 4.86
N VAL A 349 -3.63 13.99 4.60
CA VAL A 349 -2.90 12.79 5.02
C VAL A 349 -1.44 12.82 4.56
N LEU A 350 -1.19 13.15 3.29
CA LEU A 350 0.18 13.17 2.75
C LEU A 350 1.03 14.32 3.32
N ARG A 351 0.43 15.49 3.60
CA ARG A 351 1.11 16.61 4.28
C ARG A 351 1.42 16.29 5.74
N ASP A 352 0.48 15.66 6.44
CA ASP A 352 0.66 15.26 7.83
C ASP A 352 1.72 14.16 7.95
N LEU A 353 1.75 13.20 7.03
CA LEU A 353 2.81 12.19 6.98
C LEU A 353 4.20 12.84 6.99
N ARG A 354 4.44 13.80 6.08
CA ARG A 354 5.71 14.55 6.05
C ARG A 354 5.97 15.25 7.38
N THR A 355 4.98 15.96 7.92
CA THR A 355 5.17 16.85 9.08
C THR A 355 5.37 16.08 10.38
N ARG A 356 4.71 14.93 10.53
CA ARG A 356 4.60 14.16 11.76
C ARG A 356 5.64 13.03 11.85
N ILE A 357 5.90 12.33 10.74
CA ILE A 357 6.84 11.19 10.72
C ILE A 357 8.26 11.63 10.40
N ALA A 358 8.49 12.61 9.51
CA ALA A 358 9.85 13.00 9.12
C ALA A 358 10.71 13.51 10.28
N ARG A 359 10.12 13.93 11.40
CA ARG A 359 10.86 14.32 12.62
C ARG A 359 11.56 13.14 13.30
N ASN A 360 11.09 11.93 13.06
CA ASN A 360 11.66 10.70 13.63
C ASN A 360 12.73 10.08 12.72
N ILE A 361 12.89 10.58 11.49
CA ILE A 361 13.84 10.07 10.51
C ILE A 361 15.04 11.01 10.50
N LYS A 362 16.25 10.46 10.58
CA LYS A 362 17.46 11.25 10.40
C LYS A 362 17.78 11.32 8.91
N PRO A 363 17.85 12.52 8.31
CA PRO A 363 18.37 12.66 6.96
C PRO A 363 19.79 12.12 6.93
N ASP A 364 20.13 11.37 5.88
CA ASP A 364 21.51 10.92 5.66
C ASP A 364 22.15 11.81 4.58
N PRO A 365 23.00 12.78 4.95
CA PRO A 365 23.71 13.62 3.98
C PRO A 365 24.80 12.85 3.22
N GLN A 366 25.17 11.65 3.66
CA GLN A 366 26.13 10.75 3.01
C GLN A 366 25.45 9.64 2.22
N ALA A 367 24.12 9.49 2.32
CA ALA A 367 23.36 8.61 1.45
C ALA A 367 23.57 9.10 0.03
N LYS A 368 24.41 8.37 -0.69
CA LYS A 368 24.45 8.50 -2.13
C LYS A 368 23.08 8.03 -2.60
N PRO A 369 22.36 8.85 -3.36
CA PRO A 369 21.21 8.33 -4.07
C PRO A 369 21.67 7.05 -4.79
N THR A 370 20.92 5.95 -4.66
CA THR A 370 21.41 4.65 -5.13
C THR A 370 21.37 4.50 -6.66
N HIS A 371 21.54 5.62 -7.39
CA HIS A 371 21.71 5.67 -8.83
C HIS A 371 23.18 5.42 -9.23
#